data_AF-A0A1Z3CIV6-F1
#
_entry.id   AF-A0A1Z3CIV6-F1
#
_cell.length_a   1.000
_cell.length_b   1.000
_cell.length_c   1.000
_cell.angle_alpha   90.00
_cell.angle_beta   90.00
_cell.angle_gamma   90.00
#
_symmetry.space_group_name_H-M   'P 1'
#
loop_
_entity.id
_entity.type
_entity.pdbx_description
1 polymer ?
#
loop_
_entity_poly.entity_id
_entity_poly.type
_entity_poly.pdbx_seq_one_letter_code
_entity_poly.pdbx_strand_id
1 'polypeptide(L)'
;MLKAKFIDKILEVMQEEADRIWIDNKEVTVCFKDSKDVDGNAEILKHIYTLKLNEVMGEYKIRIDYEFKNIEIHKGTKFVCLRGFGKYGVTGIWSMILEEIEENRNKMEEEQ
;
A
#
# COMPACT_ATOMS: atom_id res chain seq x y z
N MET A 1 5.63 8.61 -12.66
CA MET A 1 6.30 9.36 -11.56
C MET A 1 5.40 10.34 -10.81
N LEU A 2 4.64 11.25 -11.47
CA LEU A 2 3.79 12.19 -10.72
C LEU A 2 2.64 11.49 -9.96
N LYS A 3 1.95 10.54 -10.59
CA LYS A 3 0.87 9.76 -9.96
C LYS A 3 1.36 8.98 -8.73
N ALA A 4 2.57 8.41 -8.79
CA ALA A 4 3.15 7.69 -7.65
C ALA A 4 3.43 8.63 -6.47
N LYS A 5 4.09 9.77 -6.71
CA LYS A 5 4.36 10.80 -5.69
C LYS A 5 3.07 11.34 -5.05
N PHE A 6 2.00 11.46 -5.83
CA PHE A 6 0.70 11.86 -5.31
C PHE A 6 0.12 10.79 -4.35
N ILE A 7 0.14 9.52 -4.74
CA ILE A 7 -0.32 8.41 -3.89
C ILE A 7 0.55 8.32 -2.64
N ASP A 8 1.87 8.46 -2.76
CA ASP A 8 2.80 8.49 -1.64
C ASP A 8 2.40 9.56 -0.61
N LYS A 9 2.01 10.76 -1.05
CA LYS A 9 1.59 11.81 -0.13
C LYS A 9 0.28 11.47 0.59
N ILE A 10 -0.66 10.81 -0.08
CA ILE A 10 -1.88 10.33 0.57
C ILE A 10 -1.54 9.25 1.61
N LEU A 11 -0.74 8.24 1.25
CA LEU A 11 -0.32 7.19 2.17
C LEU A 11 0.53 7.71 3.34
N GLU A 12 1.29 8.78 3.14
CA GLU A 12 2.01 9.46 4.20
C GLU A 12 1.04 10.06 5.22
N VAL A 13 -0.01 10.76 4.77
CA VAL A 13 -1.02 11.36 5.67
C VAL A 13 -1.86 10.27 6.36
N MET A 14 -2.15 9.17 5.66
CA MET A 14 -2.90 8.05 6.22
C MET A 14 -2.27 7.43 7.48
N GLN A 15 -0.97 7.65 7.74
CA GLN A 15 -0.35 7.19 8.98
C GLN A 15 -0.97 7.80 10.24
N GLU A 16 -1.60 8.98 10.12
CA GLU A 16 -2.30 9.62 11.23
C GLU A 16 -3.68 9.01 11.45
N GLU A 17 -4.35 8.59 10.37
CA GLU A 17 -5.74 8.15 10.37
C GLU A 17 -5.93 6.63 10.49
N ALA A 18 -4.97 5.83 10.02
CA ALA A 18 -5.09 4.38 9.94
C ALA A 18 -3.99 3.65 10.73
N ASP A 19 -4.36 2.54 11.34
CA ASP A 19 -3.41 1.56 11.85
C ASP A 19 -2.86 0.71 10.71
N ARG A 20 -3.73 0.30 9.77
CA ARG A 20 -3.37 -0.62 8.68
C ARG A 20 -4.18 -0.35 7.41
N ILE A 21 -3.57 -0.64 6.27
CA ILE A 21 -4.22 -0.67 4.96
C ILE A 21 -3.92 -2.00 4.28
N TRP A 22 -4.95 -2.64 3.73
CA TRP A 22 -4.82 -3.79 2.84
C TRP A 22 -5.25 -3.42 1.43
N ILE A 23 -4.49 -3.88 0.45
CA ILE A 23 -4.75 -3.63 -0.97
C ILE A 23 -4.62 -4.98 -1.68
N ASP A 24 -5.67 -5.42 -2.35
CA ASP A 24 -5.60 -6.51 -3.31
C ASP A 24 -6.26 -6.12 -4.63
N ASN A 25 -6.42 -7.07 -5.54
CA ASN A 25 -7.03 -6.78 -6.84
C ASN A 25 -8.55 -6.56 -6.81
N LYS A 26 -9.20 -6.80 -5.67
CA LYS A 26 -10.64 -6.60 -5.47
C LYS A 26 -10.92 -5.24 -4.84
N GLU A 27 -10.24 -4.93 -3.74
CA GLU A 27 -10.57 -3.77 -2.93
C GLU A 27 -9.38 -3.18 -2.15
N VAL A 28 -9.63 -2.03 -1.54
CA VAL A 28 -8.76 -1.39 -0.56
C VAL A 28 -9.51 -1.35 0.76
N THR A 29 -8.95 -1.98 1.80
CA THR A 29 -9.52 -1.96 3.15
C THR A 29 -8.64 -1.12 4.07
N VAL A 30 -9.26 -0.26 4.87
CA VAL A 30 -8.55 0.60 5.83
C VAL A 30 -9.04 0.27 7.25
N CYS A 31 -8.11 -0.04 8.15
CA CYS A 31 -8.35 -0.09 9.59
C CYS A 31 -8.04 1.28 10.18
N PHE A 32 -9.07 2.09 10.36
CA PHE A 32 -8.95 3.42 10.97
C PHE A 32 -8.66 3.33 12.47
N LYS A 33 -7.89 4.29 12.98
CA LYS A 33 -7.58 4.39 14.41
C LYS A 33 -8.80 4.78 15.23
N ASP A 34 -9.55 5.78 14.77
CA ASP A 34 -10.83 6.15 15.37
C ASP A 34 -11.99 5.56 14.56
N SER A 35 -12.36 4.32 14.90
CA SER A 35 -13.48 3.65 14.23
C SER A 35 -14.85 4.27 14.54
N LYS A 36 -14.95 5.23 15.48
CA LYS A 36 -16.21 5.89 15.84
C LYS A 36 -16.51 7.09 14.95
N ASP A 37 -15.51 7.66 14.27
CA ASP A 37 -15.71 8.73 13.28
C ASP A 37 -16.22 8.17 11.95
N VAL A 38 -17.49 7.79 11.91
CA VAL A 38 -18.10 7.15 10.73
C VAL A 38 -18.07 8.08 9.51
N ASP A 39 -18.35 9.37 9.69
CA ASP A 39 -18.47 10.33 8.58
C ASP A 39 -17.09 10.71 8.01
N GLY A 40 -16.10 10.98 8.87
CA GLY A 40 -14.72 11.25 8.44
C GLY A 40 -14.10 10.06 7.72
N ASN A 41 -14.25 8.86 8.29
CA ASN A 41 -13.75 7.62 7.69
C ASN A 41 -14.39 7.36 6.32
N ALA A 42 -15.69 7.60 6.18
CA ALA A 42 -16.39 7.46 4.89
C ALA A 42 -15.84 8.44 3.83
N GLU A 43 -15.53 9.68 4.21
CA GLU A 43 -14.97 10.67 3.29
C GLU A 43 -13.54 10.33 2.85
N ILE A 44 -12.71 9.85 3.79
CA ILE A 44 -11.36 9.36 3.46
C ILE A 44 -11.43 8.17 2.50
N LEU A 45 -12.34 7.20 2.75
CA LEU A 45 -12.52 6.05 1.87
C LEU A 45 -12.90 6.44 0.44
N LYS A 46 -13.78 7.44 0.25
CA LYS A 46 -14.11 7.95 -1.10
C LYS A 46 -12.85 8.39 -1.84
N HIS A 47 -11.97 9.15 -1.19
CA HIS A 47 -10.72 9.61 -1.78
C HIS A 47 -9.79 8.44 -2.09
N ILE A 48 -9.61 7.50 -1.17
CA ILE A 48 -8.78 6.31 -1.39
C ILE A 48 -9.28 5.48 -2.57
N TYR A 49 -10.59 5.26 -2.70
CA TYR A 49 -11.15 4.50 -3.83
C TYR A 49 -10.96 5.19 -5.18
N THR A 50 -10.93 6.52 -5.23
CA THR A 50 -10.62 7.23 -6.49
C THR A 50 -9.20 6.99 -7.00
N LEU A 51 -8.27 6.58 -6.11
CA LEU A 51 -6.89 6.27 -6.50
C LEU A 51 -6.78 4.98 -7.32
N LYS A 52 -7.75 4.06 -7.21
CA LYS A 52 -7.80 2.78 -7.93
C LYS A 52 -6.53 1.95 -7.74
N LEU A 53 -6.02 1.87 -6.51
CA LEU A 53 -4.78 1.15 -6.19
C LEU A 53 -4.86 -0.35 -6.53
N ASN A 54 -6.05 -0.94 -6.35
CA ASN A 54 -6.37 -2.33 -6.65
C ASN A 54 -6.12 -2.70 -8.13
N GLU A 55 -6.35 -1.77 -9.08
CA GLU A 55 -6.15 -2.02 -10.51
C GLU A 55 -4.69 -2.31 -10.86
N VAL A 56 -3.73 -1.88 -10.02
CA VAL A 56 -2.28 -2.09 -10.23
C VAL A 56 -1.80 -3.42 -9.65
N MET A 57 -2.55 -4.01 -8.72
CA MET A 57 -2.08 -5.13 -7.90
C MET A 57 -1.96 -6.45 -8.65
N GLY A 58 -2.80 -6.73 -9.65
CA GLY A 58 -2.77 -8.01 -10.38
C GLY A 58 -2.92 -9.22 -9.44
N GLU A 59 -1.84 -9.98 -9.23
CA GLU A 59 -1.80 -11.14 -8.30
C GLU A 59 -1.23 -10.80 -6.91
N TYR A 60 -0.75 -9.57 -6.74
CA TYR A 60 -0.11 -9.13 -5.50
C TYR A 60 -1.16 -8.73 -4.46
N LYS A 61 -0.81 -8.90 -3.19
CA LYS A 61 -1.56 -8.36 -2.05
C LYS A 61 -0.62 -7.59 -1.15
N ILE A 62 -1.02 -6.40 -0.74
CA ILE A 62 -0.21 -5.50 0.06
C ILE A 62 -0.86 -5.33 1.42
N ARG A 63 -0.03 -5.34 2.46
CA ARG A 63 -0.38 -4.85 3.80
C ARG A 63 0.58 -3.75 4.18
N ILE A 64 0.05 -2.56 4.44
CA ILE A 64 0.79 -1.45 5.05
C ILE A 64 0.39 -1.41 6.51
N ASP A 65 1.34 -1.55 7.41
CA ASP A 65 1.12 -1.49 8.85
C ASP A 65 1.84 -0.27 9.42
N TYR A 66 1.07 0.71 9.88
CA TYR A 66 1.60 1.94 10.46
C TYR A 66 1.99 1.78 11.94
N GLU A 67 1.34 0.86 12.65
CA GLU A 67 1.64 0.52 14.04
C GLU A 67 3.05 -0.08 14.16
N PHE A 68 3.37 -1.07 13.32
CA PHE A 68 4.67 -1.75 13.30
C PHE A 68 5.64 -1.22 12.23
N LYS A 69 5.21 -0.21 11.47
CA LYS A 69 5.99 0.45 10.40
C LYS A 69 6.57 -0.55 9.40
N ASN A 70 5.77 -1.48 8.89
CA ASN A 70 6.21 -2.42 7.87
C ASN A 70 5.25 -2.48 6.68
N ILE A 71 5.79 -2.92 5.54
CA ILE A 71 5.01 -3.22 4.33
C ILE A 71 5.24 -4.68 4.01
N GLU A 72 4.17 -5.45 3.88
CA GLU A 72 4.21 -6.82 3.38
C GLU A 72 3.66 -6.86 1.96
N ILE A 73 4.40 -7.48 1.04
CA ILE A 73 4.05 -7.63 -0.37
C ILE A 73 3.98 -9.13 -0.64
N HIS A 74 2.78 -9.65 -0.80
CA HIS A 74 2.49 -11.07 -0.98
C HIS A 74 2.18 -11.40 -2.44
N LYS A 75 2.67 -12.53 -2.94
CA LYS A 75 2.31 -13.12 -4.23
C LYS A 75 2.20 -14.64 -4.07
N GLY A 76 0.96 -15.16 -4.07
CA GLY A 76 0.71 -16.55 -3.73
C GLY A 76 1.19 -16.88 -2.31
N THR A 77 2.13 -17.82 -2.18
CA THR A 77 2.73 -18.22 -0.90
C THR A 77 4.04 -17.51 -0.57
N LYS A 78 4.57 -16.70 -1.50
CA LYS A 78 5.80 -15.92 -1.30
C LYS A 78 5.46 -14.51 -0.81
N PHE A 79 6.32 -13.92 0.03
CA PHE A 79 6.19 -12.53 0.43
C PHE A 79 7.52 -11.84 0.69
N VAL A 80 7.53 -10.52 0.57
CA VAL A 80 8.61 -9.62 1.00
C VAL A 80 8.08 -8.75 2.14
N CYS A 81 8.92 -8.50 3.15
CA CYS A 81 8.60 -7.61 4.28
C CYS A 81 9.62 -6.47 4.36
N LEU A 82 9.18 -5.25 4.05
CA LEU A 82 9.97 -4.03 4.21
C LEU A 82 9.76 -3.46 5.60
N ARG A 83 10.73 -3.67 6.50
CA ARG A 83 10.68 -3.16 7.88
C ARG A 83 11.09 -1.68 7.95
N GLY A 84 10.50 -0.94 8.89
CA GLY A 84 10.76 0.49 9.08
C GLY A 84 10.36 1.35 7.89
N PHE A 85 9.42 0.89 7.07
CA PHE A 85 9.12 1.45 5.75
C PHE A 85 10.35 1.59 4.83
N GLY A 86 11.30 0.66 4.92
CA GLY A 86 12.41 0.56 3.97
C GLY A 86 13.23 1.85 3.77
N LYS A 87 13.77 2.02 2.56
CA LYS A 87 14.72 3.11 2.23
C LYS A 87 14.06 4.49 2.07
N TYR A 88 12.77 4.54 1.75
CA TYR A 88 12.05 5.81 1.56
C TYR A 88 11.23 6.22 2.78
N GLY A 89 11.16 5.40 3.82
CA GLY A 89 10.34 5.68 4.98
C GLY A 89 8.85 5.79 4.60
N VAL A 90 8.10 6.50 5.43
CA VAL A 90 6.65 6.70 5.24
C VAL A 90 6.30 7.57 4.03
N THR A 91 7.26 8.35 3.49
CA THR A 91 7.04 9.29 2.38
C THR A 91 7.12 8.67 0.99
N GLY A 92 7.50 7.38 0.90
CA GLY A 92 7.64 6.67 -0.38
C GLY A 92 7.05 5.27 -0.38
N ILE A 93 6.02 5.02 0.43
CA ILE A 93 5.38 3.71 0.60
C ILE A 93 4.97 3.10 -0.75
N TRP A 94 4.24 3.86 -1.57
CA TRP A 94 3.75 3.38 -2.86
C TRP A 94 4.89 3.16 -3.85
N SER A 95 5.86 4.08 -3.87
CA SER A 95 7.04 3.93 -4.71
C SER A 95 7.82 2.64 -4.39
N MET A 96 8.03 2.30 -3.12
CA MET A 96 8.65 1.01 -2.74
C MET A 96 7.83 -0.19 -3.19
N ILE A 97 6.51 -0.15 -3.02
CA ILE A 97 5.64 -1.25 -3.43
C ILE A 97 5.78 -1.51 -4.94
N LEU A 98 5.78 -0.45 -5.76
CA LEU A 98 5.95 -0.57 -7.20
C LEU A 98 7.33 -1.12 -7.57
N GLU A 99 8.40 -0.63 -6.94
CA GLU A 99 9.76 -1.12 -7.17
C GLU A 99 9.90 -2.60 -6.85
N GLU A 100 9.40 -3.07 -5.70
CA GLU A 100 9.46 -4.48 -5.32
C GLU A 100 8.64 -5.38 -6.27
N ILE A 101 7.48 -4.90 -6.72
CA ILE A 101 6.66 -5.61 -7.72
C ILE A 101 7.41 -5.70 -9.06
N GLU A 102 8.03 -4.62 -9.51
CA GLU A 102 8.79 -4.57 -10.76
C GLU A 102 10.02 -5.48 -10.70
N GLU A 103 10.81 -5.39 -9.63
CA GLU A 103 11.96 -6.29 -9.42
C GLU A 103 11.55 -7.75 -9.37
N ASN A 104 10.41 -8.07 -8.74
CA ASN A 104 9.90 -9.43 -8.70
C ASN A 104 9.47 -9.94 -10.08
N ARG A 105 8.92 -9.09 -10.95
CA ARG A 105 8.57 -9.44 -12.33
C ARG A 105 9.81 -9.68 -13.18
N ASN A 106 10.80 -8.79 -13.12
CA ASN A 106 12.04 -8.92 -13.90
C ASN A 106 12.80 -10.22 -13.58
N LYS A 107 12.90 -10.59 -12.30
CA LYS A 107 13.51 -11.86 -11.87
C LYS A 107 12.82 -13.09 -12.49
N MET A 108 11.51 -13.04 -12.74
CA MET A 108 10.78 -14.15 -13.36
C MET A 108 10.92 -14.19 -14.88
N GLU A 109 11.20 -13.06 -15.53
CA GLU A 109 11.47 -13.00 -16.98
C GLU A 109 12.89 -13.49 -17.29
N GLU A 110 13.87 -13.24 -16.43
CA GLU A 110 15.25 -13.73 -16.58
C GLU A 110 15.40 -15.25 -16.36
N GLU A 111 14.44 -15.89 -15.68
CA GLU A 111 14.41 -17.34 -15.42
C GLU A 111 13.71 -18.16 -16.53
N GLN A 112 13.21 -17.52 -17.60
CA GLN A 112 12.51 -18.15 -18.74
C GLN A 112 13.37 -18.19 -20.01
#